data_AF-A0A7X7RZV1-F1
#
_entry.id   AF-A0A7X7RZV1-F1
#
_cell.length_a   1.000
_cell.length_b   1.000
_cell.length_c   1.000
_cell.angle_alpha   90.00
_cell.angle_beta   90.00
_cell.angle_gamma   90.00
#
_symmetry.space_group_name_H-M   'P 1'
#
loop_
_entity.id
_entity.type
_entity.pdbx_description
1 polymer ?
#
loop_
_entity_poly.entity_id
_entity_poly.type
_entity_poly.pdbx_seq_one_letter_code
_entity_poly.pdbx_strand_id
1 'polypeptide(L)'
;MAEIITTEITATHFFKGLQYIDGLYLDDPVVLIRVPDHPKDANAIRVDLETGEQLGFIARELAAEIAPVLDRIGGRVRAHVSGLEGGRHIPEPRIRISFPLETGGDPETGIEYFADCSGHYAYIMLNGAENQIKSVADVLSAEGFICVKADRSHKPAADGRQYDWFIRVEKPAPDAKKPEEGEIDAFFKKHFNTCSLAGRMRDLQKNLDEERGRLAEIQQRLENAKDEREKAREAIELHKSEAETAMGEALEYQEKTKRLENSFLVKNQEAAVLREQRDDLRARVSKAEQRLVDLQTGRASAPRTNDLLEKTLSALFPKTQFLRNSFEFLSDLPDPAPVLKIIGTILLAPETVKSKRFEGSDCVFRSIRHPIPALFGSLIRSEATHWFKYTKGAGSGGSFPHRF
;
A
#
# COMPACT_ATOMS: atom_id res chain seq x y z
N MET A 1 -53.95 -10.44 -26.48
CA MET A 1 -54.15 -11.81 -27.00
C MET A 1 -52.81 -12.50 -26.90
N ALA A 2 -52.72 -13.71 -26.35
CA ALA A 2 -51.46 -14.46 -26.34
C ALA A 2 -51.17 -14.95 -27.76
N GLU A 3 -50.04 -14.52 -28.31
CA GLU A 3 -49.57 -15.00 -29.60
C GLU A 3 -48.86 -16.33 -29.41
N ILE A 4 -49.23 -17.36 -30.17
CA ILE A 4 -48.55 -18.64 -30.12
C ILE A 4 -47.34 -18.55 -31.05
N ILE A 5 -46.16 -18.41 -30.46
CA ILE A 5 -44.91 -18.42 -31.19
C ILE A 5 -44.46 -19.87 -31.34
N THR A 6 -44.14 -20.27 -32.57
CA THR A 6 -43.57 -21.58 -32.87
C THR A 6 -42.16 -21.40 -33.43
N THR A 7 -41.18 -22.06 -32.83
CA THR A 7 -39.77 -21.89 -33.21
C THR A 7 -38.96 -23.17 -33.08
N GLU A 8 -37.84 -23.23 -33.80
CA GLU A 8 -36.89 -24.33 -33.78
C GLU A 8 -35.75 -24.06 -32.78
N ILE A 9 -35.32 -25.10 -32.07
CA ILE A 9 -34.17 -25.04 -31.15
C ILE A 9 -32.88 -25.17 -31.97
N THR A 10 -32.00 -24.18 -31.90
CA THR A 10 -30.82 -24.04 -32.79
C THR A 10 -29.52 -24.62 -32.23
N ALA A 11 -29.46 -24.89 -30.93
CA ALA A 11 -28.30 -25.49 -30.29
C ALA A 11 -28.76 -26.67 -29.43
N THR A 12 -29.21 -27.74 -30.10
CA THR A 12 -29.61 -28.95 -29.41
C THR A 12 -28.38 -29.58 -28.76
N HIS A 13 -28.35 -29.62 -27.43
CA HIS A 13 -27.32 -30.38 -26.71
C HIS A 13 -27.68 -31.86 -26.83
N PHE A 14 -27.50 -32.44 -28.02
CA PHE A 14 -27.61 -33.88 -28.14
C PHE A 14 -26.36 -34.52 -27.55
N PHE A 15 -26.59 -35.08 -26.36
CA PHE A 15 -25.97 -36.28 -25.85
C PHE A 15 -25.43 -37.15 -26.99
N LYS A 16 -24.17 -37.57 -26.85
CA LYS A 16 -23.47 -38.44 -27.78
C LYS A 16 -24.37 -39.57 -28.31
N GLY A 17 -24.81 -39.44 -29.56
CA GLY A 17 -25.40 -40.51 -30.36
C GLY A 17 -26.91 -40.70 -30.20
N LEU A 18 -27.64 -40.52 -31.31
CA LEU A 18 -28.80 -41.28 -31.85
C LEU A 18 -29.85 -41.97 -30.93
N GLN A 19 -29.87 -41.79 -29.61
CA GLN A 19 -30.70 -42.59 -28.69
C GLN A 19 -31.72 -41.82 -27.84
N TYR A 20 -31.85 -40.48 -27.95
CA TYR A 20 -32.74 -39.69 -27.08
C TYR A 20 -33.85 -38.89 -27.78
N ILE A 21 -34.14 -39.17 -29.05
CA ILE A 21 -35.52 -38.93 -29.54
C ILE A 21 -36.46 -40.00 -28.95
N ASP A 22 -35.91 -41.12 -28.44
CA ASP A 22 -36.65 -42.17 -27.75
C ASP A 22 -37.06 -41.67 -26.35
N GLY A 23 -38.20 -40.99 -26.28
CA GLY A 23 -38.79 -40.51 -25.02
C GLY A 23 -39.30 -39.08 -25.05
N LEU A 24 -38.95 -38.28 -26.08
CA LEU A 24 -39.54 -36.97 -26.32
C LEU A 24 -40.71 -37.13 -27.29
N TYR A 25 -41.91 -36.77 -26.85
CA TYR A 25 -43.14 -36.85 -27.62
C TYR A 25 -43.63 -35.47 -28.02
N LEU A 26 -44.51 -35.43 -29.03
CA LEU A 26 -45.31 -34.23 -29.28
C LEU A 26 -46.13 -33.91 -28.03
N ASP A 27 -46.32 -32.62 -27.80
CA ASP A 27 -46.96 -32.03 -26.63
C ASP A 27 -46.23 -32.21 -25.29
N ASP A 28 -45.01 -32.75 -25.29
CA ASP A 28 -44.22 -32.83 -24.06
C ASP A 28 -43.96 -31.43 -23.47
N PRO A 29 -44.14 -31.26 -22.15
CA PRO A 29 -43.99 -29.97 -21.51
C PRO A 29 -42.52 -29.58 -21.42
N VAL A 30 -42.21 -28.38 -21.89
CA VAL A 30 -40.89 -27.78 -21.83
C VAL A 30 -40.98 -26.36 -21.26
N VAL A 31 -39.84 -25.83 -20.83
CA VAL A 31 -39.76 -24.54 -20.15
C VAL A 31 -38.66 -23.71 -20.79
N LEU A 32 -39.01 -22.48 -21.17
CA LEU A 32 -38.06 -21.46 -21.57
C LEU A 32 -37.56 -20.73 -20.33
N ILE A 33 -36.24 -20.54 -20.22
CA ILE A 33 -35.57 -19.90 -19.08
C ILE A 33 -34.59 -18.84 -19.59
N ARG A 34 -34.70 -17.61 -19.09
CA ARG A 34 -33.75 -16.53 -19.39
C ARG A 34 -32.38 -16.79 -18.75
N VAL A 35 -31.32 -16.60 -19.55
CA VAL A 35 -29.92 -16.72 -19.12
C VAL A 35 -29.17 -15.44 -19.47
N PRO A 36 -29.32 -14.35 -18.70
CA PRO A 36 -28.72 -13.05 -19.01
C PRO A 36 -27.19 -13.05 -18.94
N ASP A 37 -26.60 -13.90 -18.10
CA ASP A 37 -25.15 -14.01 -17.90
C ASP A 37 -24.44 -14.92 -18.93
N HIS A 38 -25.10 -15.26 -20.04
CA HIS A 38 -24.52 -16.15 -21.03
C HIS A 38 -23.38 -15.47 -21.82
N PRO A 39 -22.19 -16.08 -21.92
CA PRO A 39 -20.95 -15.39 -22.34
C PRO A 39 -20.95 -14.92 -23.80
N LYS A 40 -21.82 -15.48 -24.65
CA LYS A 40 -21.89 -15.16 -26.09
C LYS A 40 -23.16 -14.41 -26.50
N ASP A 41 -24.17 -14.39 -25.63
CA ASP A 41 -25.48 -13.84 -25.97
C ASP A 41 -26.22 -13.42 -24.69
N ALA A 42 -26.28 -12.11 -24.43
CA ALA A 42 -26.97 -11.56 -23.27
C ALA A 42 -28.50 -11.80 -23.28
N ASN A 43 -29.06 -12.15 -24.45
CA ASN A 43 -30.47 -12.45 -24.64
C ASN A 43 -30.75 -13.95 -24.67
N ALA A 44 -29.78 -14.80 -24.31
CA ALA A 44 -29.92 -16.24 -24.39
C ALA A 44 -31.15 -16.74 -23.60
N ILE A 45 -31.93 -17.60 -24.25
CA ILE A 45 -33.07 -18.29 -23.67
C ILE A 45 -32.86 -19.78 -23.86
N ARG A 46 -32.72 -20.46 -22.73
CA ARG A 46 -32.52 -21.90 -22.63
C ARG A 46 -33.87 -22.61 -22.64
N VAL A 47 -33.94 -23.75 -23.30
CA VAL A 47 -35.12 -24.61 -23.30
C VAL A 47 -34.79 -25.88 -22.53
N ASP A 48 -35.50 -26.12 -21.44
CA ASP A 48 -35.33 -27.29 -20.57
C ASP A 48 -36.61 -28.13 -20.56
N LEU A 49 -36.47 -29.44 -20.38
CA LEU A 49 -37.57 -30.31 -19.97
C LEU A 49 -38.00 -29.97 -18.53
N GLU A 50 -39.22 -30.32 -18.14
CA GLU A 50 -39.65 -30.16 -16.73
C GLU A 50 -38.78 -30.95 -15.74
N THR A 51 -38.10 -32.00 -16.22
CA THR A 51 -37.12 -32.80 -15.46
C THR A 51 -35.82 -32.03 -15.18
N GLY A 52 -35.62 -30.86 -15.78
CA GLY A 52 -34.42 -30.02 -15.64
C GLY A 52 -33.31 -30.32 -16.65
N GLU A 53 -33.54 -31.24 -17.58
CA GLU A 53 -32.61 -31.55 -18.66
C GLU A 53 -32.69 -30.52 -19.79
N GLN A 54 -31.54 -30.02 -20.24
CA GLN A 54 -31.47 -28.99 -21.27
C GLN A 54 -31.64 -29.58 -22.67
N LEU A 55 -32.64 -29.12 -23.41
CA LEU A 55 -32.83 -29.45 -24.83
C LEU A 55 -31.97 -28.57 -25.73
N GLY A 56 -31.86 -27.27 -25.43
CA GLY A 56 -31.02 -26.36 -26.20
C GLY A 56 -31.32 -24.89 -25.95
N PHE A 57 -31.19 -24.08 -27.00
CA PHE A 57 -31.44 -22.63 -26.97
C PHE A 57 -32.34 -22.19 -28.13
N ILE A 58 -33.06 -21.09 -27.89
CA ILE A 58 -33.80 -20.37 -28.93
C ILE A 58 -32.80 -19.67 -29.87
N ALA A 59 -33.14 -19.58 -31.16
CA ALA A 59 -32.39 -18.80 -32.14
C ALA A 59 -32.15 -17.37 -31.65
N ARG A 60 -30.93 -16.86 -31.86
CA ARG A 60 -30.47 -15.59 -31.30
C ARG A 60 -31.36 -14.40 -31.70
N GLU A 61 -31.83 -14.39 -32.94
CA GLU A 61 -32.69 -13.34 -33.48
C GLU A 61 -34.02 -13.28 -32.73
N LEU A 62 -34.67 -14.43 -32.58
CA LEU A 62 -35.93 -14.55 -31.84
C LEU A 62 -35.70 -14.32 -30.34
N ALA A 63 -34.59 -14.82 -29.79
CA ALA A 63 -34.23 -14.64 -28.39
C ALA A 63 -34.08 -13.16 -28.04
N ALA A 64 -33.49 -12.35 -28.93
CA ALA A 64 -33.37 -10.91 -28.74
C ALA A 64 -34.73 -10.18 -28.72
N GLU A 65 -35.71 -10.67 -29.48
CA GLU A 65 -37.07 -10.11 -29.51
C GLU A 65 -37.86 -10.47 -28.24
N ILE A 66 -37.79 -11.73 -27.82
CA ILE A 66 -38.63 -12.24 -26.72
C ILE A 66 -37.98 -12.06 -25.33
N ALA A 67 -36.66 -11.89 -25.24
CA ALA A 67 -35.94 -11.74 -23.97
C ALA A 67 -36.48 -10.61 -23.07
N PRO A 68 -36.74 -9.39 -23.57
CA PRO A 68 -37.33 -8.31 -22.75
C PRO A 68 -38.76 -8.63 -22.28
N VAL A 69 -39.50 -9.45 -23.02
CA VAL A 69 -40.83 -9.91 -22.60
C VAL A 69 -40.69 -10.93 -21.47
N LEU A 70 -39.79 -11.91 -21.61
CA LEU A 70 -39.51 -12.90 -20.58
C LEU A 70 -39.00 -12.25 -19.29
N ASP A 71 -38.12 -11.25 -19.38
CA ASP A 71 -37.59 -10.54 -18.21
C ASP A 71 -38.70 -9.88 -17.38
N ARG A 72 -39.76 -9.39 -18.02
CA ARG A 72 -40.92 -8.77 -17.35
C ARG A 72 -41.80 -9.78 -16.60
N ILE A 73 -41.91 -11.00 -17.11
CA ILE A 73 -42.76 -12.07 -16.53
C ILE A 73 -41.99 -13.04 -15.61
N GLY A 74 -40.78 -12.65 -15.18
CA GLY A 74 -39.97 -13.43 -14.23
C GLY A 74 -39.03 -14.45 -14.87
N GLY A 75 -38.76 -14.33 -16.17
CA GLY A 75 -37.71 -15.05 -16.88
C GLY A 75 -38.04 -16.51 -17.22
N ARG A 76 -39.30 -16.95 -17.06
CA ARG A 76 -39.71 -18.34 -17.26
C ARG A 76 -41.06 -18.45 -17.97
N VAL A 77 -41.14 -19.27 -19.03
CA VAL A 77 -42.39 -19.52 -19.79
C VAL A 77 -42.57 -21.00 -20.03
N ARG A 78 -43.82 -21.48 -19.88
CA ARG A 78 -44.18 -22.86 -20.25
C ARG A 78 -44.43 -22.97 -21.74
N ALA A 79 -43.99 -24.07 -22.30
CA ALA A 79 -44.08 -24.39 -23.72
C ALA A 79 -44.37 -25.88 -23.89
N HIS A 80 -44.63 -26.29 -25.11
CA HIS A 80 -44.74 -27.71 -25.47
C HIS A 80 -44.03 -28.00 -26.78
N VAL A 81 -43.62 -29.24 -26.96
CA VAL A 81 -43.04 -29.72 -28.21
C VAL A 81 -44.12 -29.78 -29.28
N SER A 82 -44.01 -28.98 -30.33
CA SER A 82 -45.00 -28.92 -31.42
C SER A 82 -44.55 -29.59 -32.71
N GLY A 83 -43.27 -29.96 -32.80
CA GLY A 83 -42.75 -30.73 -33.93
C GLY A 83 -41.45 -31.43 -33.59
N LEU A 84 -41.33 -32.68 -34.04
CA LEU A 84 -40.13 -33.49 -33.94
C LEU A 84 -39.81 -34.04 -35.32
N GLU A 85 -38.71 -33.61 -35.89
CA GLU A 85 -38.23 -34.09 -37.18
C GLU A 85 -36.83 -34.67 -36.98
N GLY A 86 -36.63 -35.95 -37.25
CA GLY A 86 -35.36 -36.62 -36.99
C GLY A 86 -35.51 -38.12 -37.08
N GLY A 87 -34.44 -38.84 -37.42
CA GLY A 87 -34.47 -40.31 -37.52
C GLY A 87 -33.42 -40.84 -38.48
N ARG A 88 -33.55 -42.12 -38.90
CA ARG A 88 -32.54 -42.80 -39.75
C ARG A 88 -32.23 -42.10 -41.08
N HIS A 89 -33.09 -41.19 -41.55
CA HIS A 89 -32.95 -40.49 -42.84
C HIS A 89 -32.73 -38.98 -42.71
N ILE A 90 -32.88 -38.39 -41.52
CA ILE A 90 -32.59 -36.97 -41.27
C ILE A 90 -31.49 -36.94 -40.19
N PRO A 91 -30.23 -36.67 -40.57
CA PRO A 91 -29.08 -36.80 -39.67
C PRO A 91 -29.08 -35.79 -38.51
N GLU A 92 -29.82 -34.70 -38.64
CA GLU A 92 -29.91 -33.63 -37.64
C GLU A 92 -31.34 -33.54 -37.10
N PRO A 93 -31.58 -33.91 -35.83
CA PRO A 93 -32.90 -33.77 -35.23
C PRO A 93 -33.27 -32.29 -35.04
N ARG A 94 -34.45 -31.92 -35.52
CA ARG A 94 -35.07 -30.62 -35.39
C ARG A 94 -36.23 -30.72 -34.42
N ILE A 95 -36.17 -29.92 -33.36
CA ILE A 95 -37.22 -29.83 -32.36
C ILE A 95 -37.86 -28.46 -32.50
N ARG A 96 -39.16 -28.45 -32.77
CA ARG A 96 -40.00 -27.26 -32.74
C ARG A 96 -40.80 -27.23 -31.45
N ILE A 97 -40.84 -26.06 -30.84
CA ILE A 97 -41.62 -25.80 -29.65
C ILE A 97 -42.61 -24.68 -29.93
N SER A 98 -43.75 -24.75 -29.27
CA SER A 98 -44.77 -23.69 -29.30
C SER A 98 -45.02 -23.19 -27.89
N PHE A 99 -45.07 -21.87 -27.74
CA PHE A 99 -45.33 -21.24 -26.46
C PHE A 99 -46.22 -20.00 -26.62
N PRO A 100 -47.13 -19.78 -25.68
CA PRO A 100 -47.84 -18.51 -25.62
C PRO A 100 -46.85 -17.44 -25.17
N LEU A 101 -46.65 -16.42 -26.00
CA LEU A 101 -45.99 -15.20 -25.59
C LEU A 101 -47.03 -14.10 -25.56
N GLU A 102 -47.14 -13.45 -24.41
CA GLU A 102 -47.90 -12.21 -24.30
C GLU A 102 -47.03 -11.10 -24.90
N THR A 103 -47.08 -10.98 -26.23
CA THR A 103 -46.59 -9.79 -26.94
C THR A 103 -47.35 -8.61 -26.35
N GLY A 104 -46.64 -7.78 -25.57
CA GLY A 104 -47.23 -6.81 -24.67
C GLY A 104 -48.12 -5.76 -25.33
N GLY A 105 -49.36 -6.13 -25.62
CA GLY A 105 -50.51 -5.35 -25.21
C GLY A 105 -50.96 -5.93 -23.88
N ASP A 106 -50.95 -5.10 -22.83
CA ASP A 106 -51.44 -5.45 -21.49
C ASP A 106 -52.66 -6.38 -21.56
N PRO A 107 -52.54 -7.66 -21.17
CA PRO A 107 -53.67 -8.53 -21.08
C PRO A 107 -54.20 -8.43 -19.66
N GLU A 108 -55.09 -7.46 -19.42
CA GLU A 108 -56.18 -7.72 -18.46
C GLU A 108 -57.48 -6.98 -18.74
N THR A 109 -57.49 -5.94 -19.58
CA THR A 109 -58.65 -5.56 -20.40
C THR A 109 -58.18 -4.60 -21.47
N GLY A 110 -58.03 -5.07 -22.71
CA GLY A 110 -57.55 -4.30 -23.87
C GLY A 110 -58.56 -3.24 -24.36
N ILE A 111 -59.15 -2.49 -23.44
CA ILE A 111 -60.10 -1.42 -23.72
C ILE A 111 -59.27 -0.17 -23.98
N GLU A 112 -59.10 0.14 -25.27
CA GLU A 112 -58.59 1.44 -25.68
C GLU A 112 -59.70 2.47 -25.47
N TYR A 113 -59.39 3.51 -24.69
CA TYR A 113 -60.34 4.56 -24.38
C TYR A 113 -59.73 5.95 -24.45
N PHE A 114 -60.61 6.92 -24.67
CA PHE A 114 -60.32 8.35 -24.59
C PHE A 114 -61.38 9.05 -23.73
N ALA A 115 -60.92 9.82 -22.76
CA ALA A 115 -61.80 10.59 -21.88
C ALA A 115 -61.83 12.05 -22.37
N ASP A 116 -62.97 12.48 -22.89
CA ASP A 116 -63.22 13.88 -23.24
C ASP A 116 -63.97 14.58 -22.11
N CYS A 117 -63.21 15.31 -21.30
CA CYS A 117 -63.75 16.17 -20.25
C CYS A 117 -63.68 17.65 -20.63
N SER A 118 -63.49 18.03 -21.90
CA SER A 118 -63.32 19.43 -22.31
C SER A 118 -64.65 20.22 -22.34
N GLY A 119 -65.75 19.56 -22.71
CA GLY A 119 -67.09 20.17 -22.87
C GLY A 119 -67.91 20.28 -21.59
N HIS A 120 -69.22 20.56 -21.71
CA HIS A 120 -70.13 20.61 -20.55
C HIS A 120 -70.34 19.25 -19.86
N TYR A 121 -70.10 18.16 -20.59
CA TYR A 121 -70.26 16.78 -20.11
C TYR A 121 -68.92 16.05 -20.18
N ALA A 122 -68.79 14.97 -19.41
CA ALA A 122 -67.68 14.03 -19.52
C ALA A 122 -68.10 12.84 -20.38
N TYR A 123 -67.35 12.59 -21.45
CA TYR A 123 -67.54 11.45 -22.34
C TYR A 123 -66.36 10.51 -22.25
N ILE A 124 -66.66 9.21 -22.20
CA ILE A 124 -65.68 8.14 -22.31
C ILE A 124 -65.92 7.46 -23.66
N MET A 125 -64.96 7.59 -24.56
CA MET A 125 -64.99 6.99 -25.91
C MET A 125 -64.21 5.68 -25.87
N LEU A 126 -64.78 4.61 -26.43
CA LEU A 126 -64.30 3.24 -26.23
C LEU A 126 -64.38 2.43 -27.53
N ASN A 127 -63.39 1.56 -27.76
CA ASN A 127 -63.46 0.51 -28.77
C ASN A 127 -63.72 -0.85 -28.12
N GLY A 128 -64.54 -1.70 -28.73
CA GLY A 128 -64.80 -3.03 -28.21
C GLY A 128 -66.17 -3.62 -28.56
N ALA A 129 -66.40 -4.84 -28.11
CA ALA A 129 -67.69 -5.51 -28.28
C ALA A 129 -68.75 -4.94 -27.34
N GLU A 130 -70.02 -4.91 -27.76
CA GLU A 130 -71.12 -4.28 -27.01
C GLU A 130 -71.28 -4.82 -25.57
N ASN A 131 -71.02 -6.11 -25.36
CA ASN A 131 -71.05 -6.75 -24.05
C ASN A 131 -69.94 -6.22 -23.12
N GLN A 132 -68.76 -5.91 -23.65
CA GLN A 132 -67.67 -5.30 -22.89
C GLN A 132 -68.03 -3.88 -22.47
N ILE A 133 -68.65 -3.10 -23.34
CA ILE A 133 -69.08 -1.73 -23.04
C ILE A 133 -70.17 -1.69 -21.96
N LYS A 134 -71.13 -2.63 -22.03
CA LYS A 134 -72.14 -2.81 -20.98
C LYS A 134 -71.49 -3.14 -19.64
N SER A 135 -70.53 -4.07 -19.64
CA SER A 135 -69.75 -4.40 -18.44
C SER A 135 -69.00 -3.17 -17.88
N VAL A 136 -68.42 -2.32 -18.73
CA VAL A 136 -67.75 -1.08 -18.29
C VAL A 136 -68.76 -0.10 -17.67
N ALA A 137 -69.93 0.08 -18.28
CA ALA A 137 -70.99 0.94 -17.75
C ALA A 137 -71.52 0.43 -16.39
N ASP A 138 -71.65 -0.89 -16.23
CA ASP A 138 -72.09 -1.51 -14.98
C ASP A 138 -71.06 -1.28 -13.87
N VAL A 139 -69.76 -1.45 -14.17
CA VAL A 139 -68.66 -1.22 -13.21
C VAL A 139 -68.52 0.26 -12.87
N LEU A 140 -68.68 1.17 -13.84
CA LEU A 140 -68.75 2.62 -13.61
C LEU A 140 -69.87 2.97 -12.64
N SER A 141 -71.04 2.37 -12.84
CA SER A 141 -72.21 2.58 -11.97
C SER A 141 -71.98 2.03 -10.56
N ALA A 142 -71.30 0.88 -10.43
CA ALA A 142 -70.93 0.30 -9.14
C ALA A 142 -69.91 1.17 -8.37
N GLU A 143 -69.01 1.85 -9.07
CA GLU A 143 -68.04 2.80 -8.46
C GLU A 143 -68.68 4.17 -8.15
N GLY A 144 -69.97 4.35 -8.46
CA GLY A 144 -70.74 5.53 -8.11
C GLY A 144 -70.82 6.61 -9.20
N PHE A 145 -70.40 6.33 -10.44
CA PHE A 145 -70.67 7.21 -11.58
C PHE A 145 -72.10 7.03 -12.09
N ILE A 146 -72.75 8.11 -12.51
CA ILE A 146 -74.03 8.04 -13.21
C ILE A 146 -73.77 7.91 -14.71
N CYS A 147 -74.05 6.73 -15.28
CA CYS A 147 -74.01 6.51 -16.72
C CYS A 147 -75.32 7.01 -17.36
N VAL A 148 -75.32 8.26 -17.86
CA VAL A 148 -76.51 8.91 -18.42
C VAL A 148 -76.91 8.33 -19.77
N LYS A 149 -75.91 8.01 -20.61
CA LYS A 149 -76.13 7.45 -21.95
C LYS A 149 -74.92 6.60 -22.37
N ALA A 150 -75.17 5.41 -22.92
CA ALA A 150 -74.17 4.58 -23.57
C ALA A 150 -74.71 4.15 -24.94
N ASP A 151 -74.01 4.51 -26.03
CA ASP A 151 -74.50 4.33 -27.40
C ASP A 151 -73.32 4.31 -28.39
N ARG A 152 -73.60 3.98 -29.66
CA ARG A 152 -72.58 4.01 -30.72
C ARG A 152 -72.12 5.44 -30.99
N SER A 153 -70.81 5.62 -31.18
CA SER A 153 -70.27 6.91 -31.58
C SER A 153 -70.36 7.08 -33.09
N HIS A 154 -70.97 8.19 -33.52
CA HIS A 154 -71.09 8.57 -34.93
C HIS A 154 -70.18 9.74 -35.32
N LYS A 155 -69.40 10.26 -34.37
CA LYS A 155 -68.51 11.40 -34.57
C LYS A 155 -67.12 11.10 -34.04
N PRO A 156 -66.06 11.67 -34.64
CA PRO A 156 -64.72 11.55 -34.10
C PRO A 156 -64.64 12.30 -32.77
N ALA A 157 -63.83 11.80 -31.86
CA ALA A 157 -63.54 12.44 -30.58
C ALA A 157 -62.57 13.62 -30.76
N ALA A 158 -62.32 14.36 -29.68
CA ALA A 158 -61.45 15.54 -29.70
C ALA A 158 -59.98 15.25 -30.07
N ASP A 159 -59.55 14.00 -29.93
CA ASP A 159 -58.25 13.51 -30.40
C ASP A 159 -58.20 13.22 -31.92
N GLY A 160 -59.31 13.44 -32.63
CA GLY A 160 -59.45 13.21 -34.07
C GLY A 160 -59.72 11.75 -34.44
N ARG A 161 -59.81 10.84 -33.47
CA ARG A 161 -60.04 9.41 -33.71
C ARG A 161 -61.54 9.08 -33.68
N GLN A 162 -61.95 8.13 -34.50
CA GLN A 162 -63.30 7.57 -34.45
C GLN A 162 -63.29 6.36 -33.52
N TYR A 163 -64.15 6.39 -32.51
CA TYR A 163 -64.38 5.26 -31.60
C TYR A 163 -65.69 4.56 -31.94
N ASP A 164 -65.84 3.31 -31.53
CA ASP A 164 -67.06 2.53 -31.75
C ASP A 164 -68.21 2.98 -30.84
N TRP A 165 -67.90 3.33 -29.59
CA TRP A 165 -68.87 3.60 -28.53
C TRP A 165 -68.53 4.85 -27.74
N PHE A 166 -69.55 5.44 -27.11
CA PHE A 166 -69.38 6.47 -26.09
C PHE A 166 -70.23 6.17 -24.87
N ILE A 167 -69.73 6.56 -23.69
CA ILE A 167 -70.47 6.58 -22.42
C ILE A 167 -70.40 7.99 -21.88
N ARG A 168 -71.55 8.62 -21.63
CA ARG A 168 -71.65 9.89 -20.91
C ARG A 168 -71.78 9.60 -19.42
N VAL A 169 -70.85 10.16 -18.65
CA VAL A 169 -70.76 9.96 -17.20
C VAL A 169 -70.93 11.26 -16.42
N GLU A 170 -71.61 11.17 -15.29
CA GLU A 170 -71.83 12.26 -14.34
C GLU A 170 -71.54 11.79 -12.90
N LYS A 171 -71.36 12.73 -11.97
CA LYS A 171 -71.21 12.42 -10.54
C LYS A 171 -72.58 12.36 -9.86
N PRO A 172 -72.74 11.61 -8.76
CA PRO A 172 -74.03 11.35 -8.14
C PRO A 172 -74.62 12.54 -7.37
N ALA A 173 -73.80 13.55 -7.05
CA ALA A 173 -74.27 14.74 -6.36
C ALA A 173 -74.82 15.80 -7.37
N PRO A 174 -76.00 16.40 -7.10
CA PRO A 174 -76.70 17.29 -8.03
C PRO A 174 -75.94 18.59 -8.38
N ASP A 175 -74.99 19.00 -7.53
CA ASP A 175 -74.10 20.16 -7.76
C ASP A 175 -72.63 19.76 -7.97
N ALA A 176 -72.35 18.46 -8.16
CA ALA A 176 -70.98 18.02 -8.35
C ALA A 176 -70.44 18.46 -9.71
N LYS A 177 -69.21 18.96 -9.72
CA LYS A 177 -68.46 19.17 -10.96
C LYS A 177 -68.38 17.86 -11.74
N LYS A 178 -68.45 17.94 -13.07
CA LYS A 178 -68.22 16.80 -13.98
C LYS A 178 -66.93 16.05 -13.61
N PRO A 179 -66.85 14.73 -13.87
CA PRO A 179 -65.62 13.96 -13.67
C PRO A 179 -64.42 14.57 -14.39
N GLU A 180 -63.28 14.60 -13.71
CA GLU A 180 -62.01 15.00 -14.33
C GLU A 180 -61.36 13.81 -15.04
N GLU A 181 -60.53 14.08 -16.05
CA GLU A 181 -59.81 13.04 -16.80
C GLU A 181 -58.99 12.13 -15.88
N GLY A 182 -58.37 12.69 -14.83
CA GLY A 182 -57.61 11.92 -13.84
C GLY A 182 -58.47 10.96 -13.00
N GLU A 183 -59.74 11.27 -12.76
CA GLU A 183 -60.65 10.39 -12.02
C GLU A 183 -61.10 9.21 -12.90
N ILE A 184 -61.34 9.48 -14.19
CA ILE A 184 -61.65 8.44 -15.18
C ILE A 184 -60.42 7.56 -15.40
N ASP A 185 -59.22 8.14 -15.50
CA ASP A 185 -57.97 7.38 -15.60
C ASP A 185 -57.72 6.50 -14.37
N ALA A 186 -58.00 7.00 -13.16
CA ALA A 186 -57.88 6.21 -11.94
C ALA A 186 -58.87 5.04 -11.92
N PHE A 187 -60.10 5.24 -12.41
CA PHE A 187 -61.10 4.18 -12.53
C PHE A 187 -60.62 3.07 -13.47
N PHE A 188 -60.19 3.42 -14.70
CA PHE A 188 -59.70 2.44 -15.66
C PHE A 188 -58.43 1.74 -15.19
N LYS A 189 -57.54 2.46 -14.49
CA LYS A 189 -56.33 1.86 -13.92
C LYS A 189 -56.67 0.86 -12.80
N LYS A 190 -57.67 1.16 -11.96
CA LYS A 190 -58.08 0.31 -10.84
C LYS A 190 -58.80 -0.96 -11.29
N HIS A 191 -59.74 -0.84 -12.22
CA HIS A 191 -60.67 -1.94 -12.57
C HIS A 191 -60.28 -2.69 -13.83
N PHE A 192 -59.50 -2.04 -14.70
CA PHE A 192 -59.18 -2.56 -16.02
C PHE A 192 -57.66 -2.60 -16.29
N ASN A 193 -56.85 -2.16 -15.31
CA ASN A 193 -55.39 -2.06 -15.40
C ASN A 193 -54.91 -1.33 -16.68
N THR A 194 -55.68 -0.36 -17.15
CA THR A 194 -55.41 0.44 -18.36
C THR A 194 -55.48 1.93 -18.05
N CYS A 195 -54.76 2.74 -18.80
CA CYS A 195 -54.86 4.19 -18.75
C CYS A 195 -54.95 4.76 -20.16
N SER A 196 -55.54 5.96 -20.24
CA SER A 196 -55.71 6.67 -21.51
C SER A 196 -54.36 6.93 -22.17
N LEU A 197 -54.35 7.17 -23.48
CA LEU A 197 -53.12 7.55 -24.18
C LEU A 197 -52.46 8.79 -23.56
N ALA A 198 -53.26 9.79 -23.17
CA ALA A 198 -52.78 10.98 -22.49
C ALA A 198 -52.21 10.66 -21.10
N GLY A 199 -52.85 9.76 -20.34
CA GLY A 199 -52.32 9.21 -19.09
C GLY A 199 -50.96 8.52 -19.28
N ARG A 200 -50.85 7.61 -20.26
CA ARG A 200 -49.57 6.95 -20.61
C ARG A 200 -48.48 7.94 -20.99
N MET A 201 -48.81 8.95 -21.79
CA MET A 201 -47.84 9.98 -22.17
C MET A 201 -47.34 10.77 -20.97
N ARG A 202 -48.23 11.12 -20.02
CA ARG A 202 -47.83 11.79 -18.77
C ARG A 202 -46.94 10.91 -17.90
N ASP A 203 -47.29 9.64 -17.73
CA ASP A 203 -46.50 8.66 -16.96
C ASP A 203 -45.12 8.45 -17.62
N LEU A 204 -45.06 8.30 -18.94
CA LEU A 204 -43.80 8.19 -19.69
C LEU A 204 -42.94 9.46 -19.59
N GLN A 205 -43.56 10.63 -19.68
CA GLN A 205 -42.85 11.90 -19.55
C GLN A 205 -42.26 12.04 -18.14
N LYS A 206 -43.03 11.70 -17.11
CA LYS A 206 -42.56 11.68 -15.73
C LYS A 206 -41.38 10.70 -15.54
N ASN A 207 -41.50 9.48 -16.04
CA ASN A 207 -40.43 8.49 -15.98
C ASN A 207 -39.17 8.98 -16.71
N LEU A 208 -39.34 9.62 -17.88
CA LEU A 208 -38.23 10.18 -18.65
C LEU A 208 -37.53 11.32 -17.91
N ASP A 209 -38.28 12.17 -17.19
CA ASP A 209 -37.70 13.23 -16.36
C ASP A 209 -37.01 12.67 -15.10
N GLU A 210 -37.55 11.60 -14.50
CA GLU A 210 -36.90 10.87 -13.41
C GLU A 210 -35.57 10.22 -13.87
N GLU A 211 -35.55 9.56 -15.02
CA GLU A 211 -34.34 8.96 -15.60
C GLU A 211 -33.31 10.01 -16.00
N ARG A 212 -33.74 11.17 -16.53
CA ARG A 212 -32.85 12.31 -16.76
C ARG A 212 -32.21 12.80 -15.46
N GLY A 213 -32.97 12.86 -14.37
CA GLY A 213 -32.45 13.19 -13.04
C GLY A 213 -31.38 12.21 -12.58
N ARG A 214 -31.64 10.90 -12.70
CA ARG A 214 -30.68 9.83 -12.37
C ARG A 214 -29.41 9.92 -13.20
N LEU A 215 -29.54 10.16 -14.51
CA LEU A 215 -28.39 10.34 -15.41
C LEU A 215 -27.53 11.53 -15.00
N ALA A 216 -28.14 12.67 -14.64
CA ALA A 216 -27.40 13.85 -14.18
C ALA A 216 -26.64 13.57 -12.86
N GLU A 217 -27.25 12.84 -11.92
CA GLU A 217 -26.58 12.43 -10.67
C GLU A 217 -25.38 11.51 -10.94
N ILE A 218 -25.55 10.52 -11.82
CA ILE A 218 -24.47 9.60 -12.21
C ILE A 218 -23.33 10.36 -12.91
N GLN A 219 -23.65 11.29 -13.81
CA GLN A 219 -22.64 12.12 -14.47
C GLN A 219 -21.84 12.97 -13.48
N GLN A 220 -22.52 13.58 -12.49
CA GLN A 220 -21.83 14.34 -11.45
C GLN A 220 -20.90 13.47 -10.60
N ARG A 221 -21.37 12.28 -10.20
CA ARG A 221 -20.54 11.33 -9.45
C ARG A 221 -19.33 10.86 -10.24
N LEU A 222 -19.51 10.60 -11.54
CA LEU A 222 -18.42 10.21 -12.42
C LEU A 222 -17.36 11.31 -12.51
N GLU A 223 -17.77 12.56 -12.62
CA GLU A 223 -16.84 13.68 -12.70
C GLU A 223 -16.06 13.87 -11.39
N ASN A 224 -16.75 13.85 -10.24
CA ASN A 224 -16.09 13.90 -8.94
C ASN A 224 -15.07 12.75 -8.76
N ALA A 225 -15.43 11.53 -9.18
CA ALA A 225 -14.55 10.38 -9.10
C ALA A 225 -13.32 10.49 -10.02
N LYS A 226 -13.44 11.15 -11.19
CA LYS A 226 -12.28 11.44 -12.04
C LYS A 226 -11.34 12.44 -11.37
N ASP A 227 -11.87 13.52 -10.81
CA ASP A 227 -11.08 14.54 -10.12
C ASP A 227 -10.33 13.94 -8.92
N GLU A 228 -10.99 13.09 -8.13
CA GLU A 228 -10.36 12.37 -7.02
C GLU A 228 -9.26 11.43 -7.49
N ARG A 229 -9.50 10.70 -8.59
CA ARG A 229 -8.50 9.81 -9.19
C ARG A 229 -7.30 10.58 -9.71
N GLU A 230 -7.49 11.75 -10.31
CA GLU A 230 -6.40 12.60 -10.79
C GLU A 230 -5.54 13.10 -9.63
N LYS A 231 -6.16 13.63 -8.57
CA LYS A 231 -5.45 14.03 -7.34
C LYS A 231 -4.69 12.88 -6.70
N ALA A 232 -5.29 11.69 -6.63
CA ALA A 232 -4.63 10.50 -6.10
C ALA A 232 -3.41 10.11 -6.96
N ARG A 233 -3.50 10.25 -8.28
CA ARG A 233 -2.40 9.96 -9.19
C ARG A 233 -1.23 10.93 -9.01
N GLU A 234 -1.52 12.23 -8.87
CA GLU A 234 -0.49 13.24 -8.59
C GLU A 234 0.20 12.98 -7.25
N ALA A 235 -0.55 12.62 -6.20
CA ALA A 235 0.01 12.26 -4.90
C ALA A 235 0.90 11.01 -4.96
N ILE A 236 0.49 9.98 -5.72
CA ILE A 236 1.30 8.78 -5.94
C ILE A 236 2.61 9.13 -6.64
N GLU A 237 2.57 9.97 -7.68
CA GLU A 237 3.78 10.34 -8.41
C GLU A 237 4.74 11.16 -7.54
N LEU A 238 4.21 12.07 -6.72
CA LEU A 238 5.00 12.81 -5.74
C LEU A 238 5.67 11.86 -4.73
N HIS A 239 4.91 10.98 -4.09
CA HIS A 239 5.46 10.03 -3.12
C HIS A 239 6.45 9.05 -3.74
N LYS A 240 6.25 8.68 -5.01
CA LYS A 240 7.21 7.86 -5.75
C LYS A 240 8.54 8.60 -5.92
N SER A 241 8.49 9.87 -6.30
CA SER A 241 9.70 10.70 -6.42
C SER A 241 10.43 10.86 -5.07
N GLU A 242 9.69 11.04 -3.97
CA GLU A 242 10.25 11.10 -2.61
C GLU A 242 10.86 9.77 -2.17
N ALA A 243 10.25 8.65 -2.55
CA ALA A 243 10.78 7.32 -2.26
C ALA A 243 12.07 7.05 -3.05
N GLU A 244 12.13 7.48 -4.32
CA GLU A 244 13.33 7.35 -5.16
C GLU A 244 14.51 8.17 -4.60
N THR A 245 14.27 9.41 -4.14
CA THR A 245 15.31 10.23 -3.50
C THR A 245 15.79 9.61 -2.19
N ALA A 246 14.87 9.18 -1.32
CA ALA A 246 15.21 8.52 -0.06
C ALA A 246 16.01 7.21 -0.29
N MET A 247 15.66 6.44 -1.32
CA MET A 247 16.40 5.23 -1.69
C MET A 247 17.82 5.55 -2.18
N GLY A 248 17.99 6.63 -2.95
CA GLY A 248 19.29 7.15 -3.35
C GLY A 248 20.16 7.53 -2.15
N GLU A 249 19.62 8.29 -1.21
CA GLU A 249 20.32 8.66 0.02
C GLU A 249 20.71 7.43 0.86
N ALA A 250 19.80 6.46 1.01
CA ALA A 250 20.07 5.22 1.73
C ALA A 250 21.25 4.43 1.12
N LEU A 251 21.35 4.41 -0.21
CA LEU A 251 22.47 3.78 -0.92
C LEU A 251 23.80 4.50 -0.64
N GLU A 252 23.80 5.84 -0.65
CA GLU A 252 25.00 6.62 -0.30
C GLU A 252 25.45 6.35 1.15
N TYR A 253 24.52 6.28 2.10
CA TYR A 253 24.82 5.90 3.48
C TYR A 253 25.38 4.47 3.57
N GLN A 254 24.88 3.55 2.77
CA GLN A 254 25.40 2.18 2.71
C GLN A 254 26.85 2.14 2.18
N GLU A 255 27.18 2.94 1.18
CA GLU A 255 28.57 3.04 0.72
C GLU A 255 29.48 3.66 1.78
N LYS A 256 29.02 4.73 2.42
CA LYS A 256 29.78 5.43 3.47
C LYS A 256 30.06 4.51 4.66
N THR A 257 29.09 3.70 5.07
CA THR A 257 29.26 2.71 6.14
C THR A 257 30.28 1.64 5.74
N LYS A 258 30.20 1.07 4.52
CA LYS A 258 31.23 0.15 4.02
C LYS A 258 32.65 0.75 4.01
N ARG A 259 32.78 2.02 3.59
CA ARG A 259 34.07 2.73 3.62
C ARG A 259 34.60 2.88 5.05
N LEU A 260 33.73 3.22 5.99
CA LEU A 260 34.09 3.33 7.41
C LEU A 260 34.46 1.98 8.01
N GLU A 261 33.75 0.91 7.69
CA GLU A 261 34.07 -0.46 8.13
C GLU A 261 35.45 -0.89 7.63
N ASN A 262 35.75 -0.67 6.35
CA ASN A 262 37.07 -0.97 5.78
C ASN A 262 38.18 -0.14 6.46
N SER A 263 37.94 1.16 6.68
CA SER A 263 38.87 2.03 7.40
C SER A 263 39.10 1.55 8.84
N PHE A 264 38.03 1.17 9.53
CA PHE A 264 38.09 0.64 10.89
C PHE A 264 38.89 -0.68 10.94
N LEU A 265 38.71 -1.57 9.97
CA LEU A 265 39.45 -2.82 9.86
C LEU A 265 40.96 -2.56 9.73
N VAL A 266 41.36 -1.66 8.84
CA VAL A 266 42.77 -1.27 8.64
C VAL A 266 43.34 -0.69 9.93
N LYS A 267 42.62 0.23 10.59
CA LYS A 267 43.06 0.84 11.86
C LYS A 267 43.17 -0.18 12.98
N ASN A 268 42.30 -1.19 13.02
CA ASN A 268 42.41 -2.28 13.98
C ASN A 268 43.63 -3.17 13.74
N GLN A 269 43.96 -3.45 12.48
CA GLN A 269 45.19 -4.18 12.12
C GLN A 269 46.44 -3.39 12.53
N GLU A 270 46.49 -2.09 12.23
CA GLU A 270 47.57 -1.19 12.69
C GLU A 270 47.69 -1.20 14.22
N ALA A 271 46.57 -1.09 14.93
CA ALA A 271 46.56 -1.13 16.39
C ALA A 271 47.04 -2.48 16.94
N ALA A 272 46.77 -3.60 16.26
CA ALA A 272 47.27 -4.92 16.65
C ALA A 272 48.79 -5.00 16.52
N VAL A 273 49.36 -4.53 15.40
CA VAL A 273 50.81 -4.46 15.19
C VAL A 273 51.49 -3.58 16.25
N LEU A 274 50.91 -2.41 16.55
CA LEU A 274 51.44 -1.53 17.60
C LEU A 274 51.38 -2.15 18.99
N ARG A 275 50.34 -2.94 19.30
CA ARG A 275 50.27 -3.68 20.58
C ARG A 275 51.35 -4.74 20.66
N GLU A 276 51.60 -5.49 19.59
CA GLU A 276 52.67 -6.48 19.53
C GLU A 276 54.05 -5.85 19.72
N GLN A 277 54.33 -4.74 19.02
CA GLN A 277 55.58 -3.98 19.19
C GLN A 277 55.75 -3.44 20.62
N ARG A 278 54.67 -2.92 21.21
CA ARG A 278 54.68 -2.47 22.61
C ARG A 278 55.02 -3.63 23.56
N ASP A 279 54.44 -4.80 23.31
CA ASP A 279 54.64 -5.97 24.18
C ASP A 279 56.07 -6.54 24.04
N ASP A 280 56.66 -6.55 22.84
CA ASP A 280 58.09 -6.87 22.63
C ASP A 280 59.01 -5.87 23.36
N LEU A 281 58.77 -4.57 23.18
CA LEU A 281 59.52 -3.53 23.88
C LEU A 281 59.42 -3.69 25.40
N ARG A 282 58.22 -4.00 25.91
CA ARG A 282 58.01 -4.25 27.35
C ARG A 282 58.80 -5.46 27.83
N ALA A 283 58.85 -6.54 27.07
CA ALA A 283 59.65 -7.72 27.39
C ALA A 283 61.16 -7.41 27.40
N ARG A 284 61.63 -6.62 26.43
CA ARG A 284 63.03 -6.16 26.37
C ARG A 284 63.41 -5.26 27.54
N VAL A 285 62.53 -4.32 27.91
CA VAL A 285 62.70 -3.47 29.10
C VAL A 285 62.78 -4.34 30.35
N SER A 286 61.84 -5.26 30.55
CA SER A 286 61.85 -6.16 31.71
C SER A 286 63.13 -7.01 31.78
N LYS A 287 63.64 -7.51 30.65
CA LYS A 287 64.92 -8.24 30.59
C LYS A 287 66.12 -7.35 30.90
N ALA A 288 66.11 -6.10 30.45
CA ALA A 288 67.15 -5.13 30.77
C ALA A 288 67.13 -4.74 32.24
N GLU A 289 65.94 -4.53 32.83
CA GLU A 289 65.74 -4.30 34.26
C GLU A 289 66.24 -5.49 35.08
N GLN A 290 65.91 -6.72 34.70
CA GLN A 290 66.39 -7.92 35.39
C GLN A 290 67.92 -8.04 35.33
N ARG A 291 68.54 -7.80 34.17
CA ARG A 291 70.01 -7.75 34.05
C ARG A 291 70.64 -6.67 34.92
N LEU A 292 69.98 -5.52 35.04
CA LEU A 292 70.45 -4.43 35.89
C LEU A 292 70.37 -4.84 37.38
N VAL A 293 69.29 -5.49 37.79
CA VAL A 293 69.16 -6.08 39.14
C VAL A 293 70.23 -7.14 39.38
N ASP A 294 70.45 -8.06 38.43
CA ASP A 294 71.48 -9.11 38.53
C ASP A 294 72.90 -8.53 38.62
N LEU A 295 73.19 -7.45 37.90
CA LEU A 295 74.47 -6.74 38.01
C LEU A 295 74.61 -6.03 39.37
N GLN A 296 73.53 -5.45 39.90
CA GLN A 296 73.52 -4.81 41.21
C GLN A 296 73.71 -5.84 42.34
N THR A 297 73.07 -7.00 42.26
CA THR A 297 73.20 -8.09 43.24
C THR A 297 74.52 -8.86 43.06
N GLY A 298 74.99 -9.07 41.83
CA GLY A 298 76.30 -9.64 41.52
C GLY A 298 77.46 -8.78 42.05
N ARG A 299 77.33 -7.45 41.96
CA ARG A 299 78.26 -6.49 42.57
C ARG A 299 78.23 -6.50 44.11
N ALA A 300 77.16 -7.02 44.71
CA ALA A 300 77.08 -7.29 46.16
C ALA A 300 77.70 -8.65 46.56
N SER A 301 77.93 -9.57 45.61
CA SER A 301 78.49 -10.92 45.87
C SER A 301 79.95 -11.10 45.44
N ALA A 302 80.48 -10.25 44.56
CA ALA A 302 81.92 -10.21 44.30
C ALA A 302 82.62 -9.74 45.59
N PRO A 303 83.62 -10.47 46.12
CA PRO A 303 84.37 -10.00 47.26
C PRO A 303 84.92 -8.63 46.88
N ARG A 304 84.55 -7.59 47.63
CA ARG A 304 85.09 -6.24 47.42
C ARG A 304 86.59 -6.40 47.35
N THR A 305 87.16 -6.26 46.16
CA THR A 305 88.61 -6.19 46.00
C THR A 305 89.16 -5.10 46.91
N ASN A 306 88.36 -4.07 47.21
CA ASN A 306 88.62 -3.10 48.27
C ASN A 306 88.75 -3.68 49.69
N ASP A 307 87.95 -4.66 50.15
CA ASP A 307 88.10 -5.21 51.50
C ASP A 307 89.40 -6.03 51.65
N LEU A 308 89.80 -6.75 50.60
CA LEU A 308 91.07 -7.48 50.59
C LEU A 308 92.24 -6.51 50.44
N LEU A 309 92.15 -5.50 49.57
CA LEU A 309 93.17 -4.45 49.40
C LEU A 309 93.34 -3.63 50.68
N GLU A 310 92.25 -3.25 51.35
CA GLU A 310 92.24 -2.46 52.58
C GLU A 310 92.79 -3.25 53.77
N LYS A 311 92.50 -4.55 53.87
CA LYS A 311 93.15 -5.45 54.84
C LYS A 311 94.63 -5.66 54.56
N THR A 312 95.02 -5.82 53.30
CA THR A 312 96.43 -6.04 52.91
C THR A 312 97.27 -4.77 53.10
N LEU A 313 96.72 -3.60 52.77
CA LEU A 313 97.37 -2.30 52.96
C LEU A 313 97.44 -1.91 54.44
N SER A 314 96.40 -2.22 55.23
CA SER A 314 96.42 -1.99 56.69
C SER A 314 97.43 -2.88 57.43
N ALA A 315 97.70 -4.09 56.92
CA ALA A 315 98.70 -4.99 57.49
C ALA A 315 100.14 -4.60 57.13
N LEU A 316 100.37 -4.06 55.93
CA LEU A 316 101.72 -3.69 55.45
C LEU A 316 102.18 -2.30 55.93
N PHE A 317 101.27 -1.38 56.25
CA PHE A 317 101.62 0.00 56.62
C PHE A 317 100.83 0.52 57.84
N PRO A 318 101.08 0.02 59.06
CA PRO A 318 100.29 0.35 60.24
C PRO A 318 100.50 1.78 60.81
N LYS A 319 101.45 2.58 60.28
CA LYS A 319 101.83 3.89 60.85
C LYS A 319 102.01 5.01 59.83
N THR A 320 101.15 5.09 58.81
CA THR A 320 101.21 6.19 57.81
C THR A 320 99.85 6.85 57.63
N GLN A 321 99.44 7.67 58.62
CA GLN A 321 98.33 8.63 58.46
C GLN A 321 98.51 9.54 57.23
N PHE A 322 99.74 9.76 56.78
CA PHE A 322 100.07 10.53 55.58
C PHE A 322 99.56 9.88 54.27
N LEU A 323 99.65 8.55 54.14
CA LEU A 323 99.23 7.86 52.92
C LEU A 323 97.71 7.78 52.78
N ARG A 324 96.98 7.72 53.90
CA ARG A 324 95.51 7.66 53.91
C ARG A 324 94.87 8.85 53.18
N ASN A 325 95.41 10.05 53.36
CA ASN A 325 94.94 11.26 52.68
C ASN A 325 95.41 11.36 51.21
N SER A 326 96.49 10.67 50.85
CA SER A 326 96.96 10.59 49.45
C SER A 326 96.20 9.53 48.64
N PHE A 327 95.62 8.52 49.29
CA PHE A 327 94.86 7.46 48.62
C PHE A 327 93.45 7.88 48.20
N GLU A 328 92.77 8.80 48.91
CA GLU A 328 91.53 9.41 48.41
C GLU A 328 91.74 10.06 47.03
N PHE A 329 92.90 10.67 46.81
CA PHE A 329 93.26 11.31 45.54
C PHE A 329 93.57 10.30 44.42
N LEU A 330 93.99 9.08 44.75
CA LEU A 330 94.28 8.02 43.78
C LEU A 330 93.01 7.32 43.28
N SER A 331 91.96 7.27 44.10
CA SER A 331 90.64 6.72 43.72
C SER A 331 89.89 7.55 42.68
N ASP A 332 90.22 8.83 42.52
CA ASP A 332 89.62 9.74 41.53
C ASP A 332 90.41 9.82 40.21
N LEU A 333 91.52 9.08 40.08
CA LEU A 333 92.31 9.05 38.85
C LEU A 333 91.71 8.07 37.83
N PRO A 334 91.60 8.46 36.54
CA PRO A 334 91.13 7.56 35.47
C PRO A 334 92.01 6.32 35.28
N ASP A 335 93.32 6.42 35.58
CA ASP A 335 94.28 5.30 35.56
C ASP A 335 95.38 5.49 36.63
N PRO A 336 95.37 4.67 37.70
CA PRO A 336 96.35 4.76 38.78
C PRO A 336 97.67 3.99 38.50
N ALA A 337 97.77 3.23 37.41
CA ALA A 337 98.91 2.35 37.13
C ALA A 337 100.30 3.06 37.09
N PRO A 338 100.45 4.27 36.52
CA PRO A 338 101.74 4.96 36.47
C PRO A 338 102.23 5.39 37.87
N VAL A 339 101.31 5.83 38.73
CA VAL A 339 101.64 6.34 40.06
C VAL A 339 102.02 5.20 41.01
N LEU A 340 101.28 4.08 40.94
CA LEU A 340 101.61 2.87 41.70
C LEU A 340 102.98 2.30 41.31
N LYS A 341 103.38 2.40 40.03
CA LYS A 341 104.70 1.98 39.56
C LYS A 341 105.83 2.81 40.19
N ILE A 342 105.64 4.13 40.33
CA ILE A 342 106.62 5.02 40.97
C ILE A 342 106.72 4.73 42.47
N ILE A 343 105.59 4.56 43.16
CA ILE A 343 105.55 4.22 44.59
C ILE A 343 106.23 2.86 44.84
N GLY A 344 105.96 1.86 43.99
CA GLY A 344 106.63 0.56 44.05
C GLY A 344 108.14 0.65 43.85
N THR A 345 108.60 1.58 42.99
CA THR A 345 110.03 1.81 42.77
C THR A 345 110.69 2.47 43.99
N ILE A 346 110.01 3.42 44.64
CA ILE A 346 110.47 4.08 45.89
C ILE A 346 110.59 3.05 47.04
N LEU A 347 109.65 2.11 47.13
CA LEU A 347 109.63 1.11 48.22
C LEU A 347 110.68 0.01 48.06
N LEU A 348 110.98 -0.40 46.83
CA LEU A 348 111.89 -1.53 46.56
C LEU A 348 113.35 -1.12 46.41
N ALA A 349 113.63 0.11 45.98
CA ALA A 349 115.00 0.61 45.77
C ALA A 349 115.04 2.15 45.90
N PRO A 350 114.90 2.71 47.12
CA PRO A 350 114.78 4.16 47.33
C PRO A 350 115.98 4.94 46.80
N GLU A 351 117.18 4.36 46.82
CA GLU A 351 118.41 4.90 46.25
C GLU A 351 118.39 5.15 44.72
N THR A 352 117.43 4.56 43.99
CA THR A 352 117.31 4.74 42.54
C THR A 352 116.50 5.98 42.13
N VAL A 353 115.82 6.60 43.10
CA VAL A 353 114.95 7.74 42.85
C VAL A 353 115.75 9.04 43.01
N LYS A 354 116.25 9.56 41.88
CA LYS A 354 116.93 10.85 41.86
C LYS A 354 115.94 11.97 42.20
N SER A 355 116.08 12.58 43.37
CA SER A 355 115.35 13.80 43.73
C SER A 355 115.82 14.97 42.87
N LYS A 356 115.23 15.16 41.68
CA LYS A 356 115.27 16.46 41.02
C LYS A 356 114.21 17.35 41.65
N ARG A 357 114.64 18.52 42.10
CA ARG A 357 113.81 19.63 42.62
C ARG A 357 112.57 19.78 41.76
N PHE A 358 111.38 19.69 42.36
CA PHE A 358 110.21 20.35 41.81
C PHE A 358 110.40 21.84 42.10
N GLU A 359 111.08 22.54 41.19
CA GLU A 359 110.86 23.97 41.03
C GLU A 359 109.41 24.13 40.58
N GLY A 360 108.65 24.89 41.38
CA GLY A 360 107.25 25.16 41.13
C GLY A 360 107.05 25.70 39.73
N SER A 361 106.54 24.83 38.87
CA SER A 361 106.06 25.19 37.54
C SER A 361 104.55 25.11 37.61
N ASP A 362 103.92 26.27 37.74
CA ASP A 362 102.59 26.58 37.22
C ASP A 362 101.51 25.52 37.42
N CYS A 363 101.21 25.19 38.67
CA CYS A 363 99.87 24.72 39.02
C CYS A 363 98.96 25.96 39.07
N VAL A 364 98.60 26.49 37.90
CA VAL A 364 97.45 27.36 37.77
C VAL A 364 96.25 26.55 38.25
N PHE A 365 95.78 26.90 39.45
CA PHE A 365 94.50 26.53 39.99
C PHE A 365 93.41 26.90 38.98
N ARG A 366 93.05 25.98 38.08
CA ARG A 366 91.69 25.97 37.55
C ARG A 366 90.81 25.30 38.58
N SER A 367 90.44 26.13 39.56
CA SER A 367 89.11 26.11 40.14
C SER A 367 88.10 25.95 38.97
N ILE A 368 87.62 24.73 38.74
CA ILE A 368 86.31 24.54 38.14
C ILE A 368 85.35 24.39 39.33
N ARG A 369 85.21 25.48 40.08
CA ARG A 369 83.95 25.77 40.75
C ARG A 369 82.99 26.22 39.67
N HIS A 370 81.82 25.59 39.63
CA HIS A 370 80.70 25.93 38.78
C HIS A 370 80.53 27.44 38.58
N PRO A 371 80.35 27.89 37.34
CA PRO A 371 79.34 28.87 37.05
C PRO A 371 78.05 28.12 36.71
N ILE A 372 77.00 28.31 37.52
CA ILE A 372 75.67 28.50 36.94
C ILE A 372 75.69 29.95 36.44
N PRO A 373 75.57 30.19 35.13
CA PRO A 373 75.02 31.45 34.68
C PRO A 373 73.80 31.20 33.80
N ALA A 374 72.71 31.81 34.25
CA ALA A 374 71.59 32.17 33.41
C ALA A 374 72.08 32.95 32.18
N LEU A 375 71.64 32.50 31.00
CA LEU A 375 71.35 33.37 29.87
C LEU A 375 69.99 32.91 29.31
N PHE A 376 68.95 33.72 29.58
CA PHE A 376 68.31 34.65 28.63
C PHE A 376 67.37 33.87 27.67
N GLY A 377 66.05 34.06 27.70
CA GLY A 377 65.37 35.37 27.69
C GLY A 377 65.72 36.03 26.36
N SER A 378 64.88 36.09 25.34
CA SER A 378 63.62 36.81 25.29
C SER A 378 63.25 36.90 23.81
N LEU A 379 61.96 36.94 23.47
CA LEU A 379 61.36 37.90 22.54
C LEU A 379 59.83 37.66 22.54
N ILE A 380 59.08 38.49 23.28
CA ILE A 380 58.11 39.51 22.80
C ILE A 380 56.66 38.98 22.91
N ARG A 381 55.88 39.50 23.90
CA ARG A 381 54.69 40.40 23.77
C ARG A 381 53.65 39.91 22.75
N SER A 382 52.34 39.91 22.97
CA SER A 382 51.50 40.95 23.59
C SER A 382 50.07 40.44 23.82
N GLU A 383 49.38 41.04 24.80
CA GLU A 383 47.96 41.49 24.77
C GLU A 383 46.84 40.43 24.59
N ALA A 384 45.98 40.25 25.58
CA ALA A 384 44.71 40.98 25.76
C ALA A 384 43.76 40.78 24.56
N THR A 385 42.63 40.09 24.69
CA THR A 385 41.38 40.63 25.22
C THR A 385 40.35 39.47 25.26
N HIS A 386 39.60 39.22 26.35
CA HIS A 386 38.38 39.90 26.81
C HIS A 386 37.07 39.23 26.29
N TRP A 387 36.11 39.09 27.21
CA TRP A 387 34.66 38.80 27.10
C TRP A 387 34.19 37.34 27.20
N PHE A 388 33.49 36.89 28.27
CA PHE A 388 32.15 37.24 28.81
C PHE A 388 31.01 36.99 27.80
N LYS A 389 29.83 36.45 28.12
CA LYS A 389 29.17 36.04 29.38
C LYS A 389 27.87 35.28 29.02
N TYR A 390 27.43 34.38 29.90
CA TYR A 390 26.09 34.27 30.55
C TYR A 390 24.83 34.70 29.78
N THR A 391 23.70 33.98 29.86
CA THR A 391 22.83 33.76 31.06
C THR A 391 22.05 32.43 30.91
N LYS A 392 21.74 31.57 31.91
CA LYS A 392 21.02 31.64 33.21
C LYS A 392 19.55 32.10 33.16
N GLY A 393 18.64 31.19 33.55
CA GLY A 393 17.25 31.45 34.01
C GLY A 393 16.28 30.39 33.46
N ALA A 394 15.87 29.37 34.23
CA ALA A 394 14.81 29.37 35.25
C ALA A 394 13.44 28.93 34.70
N GLY A 395 12.72 28.08 35.46
CA GLY A 395 11.30 27.75 35.27
C GLY A 395 11.06 26.35 34.72
N SER A 396 10.52 25.42 35.52
CA SER A 396 9.09 25.03 35.51
C SER A 396 8.73 24.29 34.20
N GLY A 397 8.46 23.00 34.16
CA GLY A 397 7.51 22.26 34.98
C GLY A 397 6.55 21.56 34.01
N GLY A 398 6.06 20.38 34.39
CA GLY A 398 4.78 19.87 33.87
C GLY A 398 4.80 19.00 32.60
N SER A 399 4.34 17.77 32.82
CA SER A 399 3.40 17.01 31.98
C SER A 399 3.84 16.45 30.62
N PHE A 400 4.14 15.15 30.65
CA PHE A 400 3.44 14.14 29.82
C PHE A 400 1.90 14.33 29.90
N PRO A 401 1.11 14.09 28.83
CA PRO A 401 0.83 12.70 28.45
C PRO A 401 0.57 12.41 26.95
N HIS A 402 0.60 11.10 26.66
CA HIS A 402 -0.13 10.34 25.64
C HIS A 402 -1.01 11.09 24.63
N ARG A 403 -0.79 10.78 23.34
CA ARG A 403 -1.67 9.97 22.47
C ARG A 403 -1.15 10.06 21.02
N PHE A 404 -0.91 8.93 20.39
CA PHE A 404 -1.77 8.37 19.35
C PHE A 404 -1.50 6.87 19.25
#